data_AF-A0A532TZT1-F1
#
_entry.id   AF-A0A532TZT1-F1
#
_cell.length_a   1.000
_cell.length_b   1.000
_cell.length_c   1.000
_cell.angle_alpha   90.00
_cell.angle_beta   90.00
_cell.angle_gamma   90.00
#
_symmetry.space_group_name_H-M   'P 1'
#
loop_
_entity.id
_entity.type
_entity.pdbx_description
1 polymer ?
#
loop_
_entity_poly.entity_id
_entity_poly.type
_entity_poly.pdbx_seq_one_letter_code
_entity_poly.pdbx_strand_id
1 'polypeptide(L)' 'GGHQEHLLVFGRVGKPCPRCGATIERLVVGGRGTYICPRCQEQPALSA' A
#
# COMPACT_ATOMS: atom_id res chain seq x y z
N GLY A 1 -8.30 -8.73 19.76
CA GLY A 1 -8.11 -7.45 19.04
C GLY A 1 -6.68 -7.01 19.21
N GLY A 2 -6.08 -6.35 18.22
CA GLY A 2 -4.64 -5.97 18.25
C GLY A 2 -3.97 -5.92 16.88
N HIS A 3 -4.54 -6.58 15.86
CA HIS A 3 -3.94 -6.65 14.53
C HIS A 3 -3.79 -5.29 13.82
N GLN A 4 -4.58 -4.29 14.22
CA GLN A 4 -4.50 -2.94 13.63
C GLN A 4 -3.13 -2.28 13.82
N GLU A 5 -2.40 -2.64 14.88
CA GLU A 5 -1.09 -2.07 15.20
C GLU A 5 0.02 -2.57 14.26
N HIS A 6 -0.22 -3.70 13.59
CA HIS A 6 0.71 -4.30 12.63
C HIS A 6 0.47 -3.84 11.18
N LEU A 7 -0.56 -3.01 10.93
CA LEU A 7 -0.90 -2.55 9.58
C LEU A 7 0.08 -1.46 9.12
N LEU A 8 0.93 -1.82 8.15
CA LEU A 8 1.98 -0.92 7.67
C LEU A 8 1.48 0.18 6.72
N VAL A 9 0.43 -0.10 5.94
CA VAL A 9 -0.04 0.79 4.85
C VAL A 9 -1.54 1.13 4.92
N PHE A 10 -2.34 0.28 5.54
CA PHE A 10 -3.80 0.45 5.57
C PHE A 10 -4.20 1.75 6.29
N GLY A 11 -5.04 2.56 5.66
CA GLY A 11 -5.50 3.85 6.22
C GLY A 11 -4.44 4.98 6.23
N ARG A 12 -3.29 4.77 5.57
CA ARG A 12 -2.15 5.72 5.60
C ARG A 12 -1.91 6.44 4.26
N VAL A 13 -2.94 6.61 3.43
CA VAL A 13 -2.82 7.33 2.14
C VAL A 13 -2.21 8.71 2.35
N GLY A 14 -1.28 9.08 1.47
CA GLY A 14 -0.58 10.36 1.54
C GLY A 14 0.54 10.40 2.58
N LYS A 15 0.68 9.38 3.43
CA LYS A 15 1.80 9.28 4.39
C LYS A 15 2.99 8.53 3.78
N PRO A 16 4.22 8.80 4.25
CA PRO A 16 5.40 8.06 3.79
C PRO A 16 5.34 6.59 4.22
N CYS A 17 5.78 5.71 3.33
CA CYS A 17 5.95 4.28 3.58
C CYS A 17 7.01 4.07 4.68
N PRO A 18 6.72 3.25 5.71
CA PRO A 18 7.69 3.00 6.78
C PRO A 18 8.93 2.23 6.33
N ARG A 19 8.90 1.60 5.14
CA ARG A 19 10.04 0.85 4.58
C ARG A 19 10.92 1.69 3.65
N CYS A 20 10.33 2.48 2.75
CA CYS A 20 11.08 3.14 1.67
C CYS A 20 10.83 4.64 1.52
N GLY A 21 9.98 5.23 2.37
CA GLY A 21 9.65 6.66 2.34
C GLY A 21 8.70 7.11 1.22
N ALA A 22 8.42 6.28 0.20
CA ALA A 22 7.49 6.64 -0.86
C ALA A 22 6.07 6.86 -0.34
N THR A 23 5.33 7.78 -0.95
CA THR A 23 3.95 8.08 -0.57
C THR A 23 3.05 6.86 -0.77
N ILE A 24 2.28 6.51 0.26
CA ILE A 24 1.30 5.43 0.20
C ILE A 24 0.09 5.87 -0.62
N GLU A 25 -0.38 4.98 -1.49
CA GLU A 25 -1.50 5.19 -2.40
C GLU A 25 -2.70 4.30 -2.03
N ARG A 26 -3.89 4.70 -2.46
CA ARG A 26 -5.09 3.88 -2.40
C ARG A 26 -5.66 3.65 -3.79
N LEU A 27 -5.86 2.38 -4.10
CA LEU A 27 -6.48 1.88 -5.32
C LEU A 27 -7.88 1.38 -5.01
N VAL A 28 -8.71 1.23 -6.03
CA VAL A 28 -9.97 0.47 -5.97
C VAL A 28 -9.82 -0.76 -6.85
N VAL A 29 -9.87 -1.95 -6.25
CA VAL A 29 -9.72 -3.23 -6.94
C VAL A 29 -10.96 -4.08 -6.64
N GLY A 30 -11.70 -4.48 -7.68
CA GLY A 30 -12.94 -5.25 -7.50
C GLY A 30 -13.96 -4.55 -6.59
N GLY A 31 -14.04 -3.22 -6.63
CA GLY A 31 -14.92 -2.40 -5.79
C GLY A 31 -14.46 -2.21 -4.34
N ARG A 32 -13.28 -2.73 -3.95
CA ARG A 32 -12.73 -2.58 -2.59
C ARG A 32 -11.52 -1.66 -2.58
N GLY A 33 -11.41 -0.83 -1.55
CA GLY A 33 -10.26 0.03 -1.34
C GLY A 33 -9.03 -0.78 -0.91
N THR A 34 -7.94 -0.66 -1.65
CA THR A 34 -6.67 -1.34 -1.41
C THR A 34 -5.58 -0.30 -1.18
N TYR A 35 -4.80 -0.43 -0.12
CA TYR A 35 -3.71 0.50 0.21
C TYR A 35 -2.38 -0.15 -0.16
N ILE A 36 -1.52 0.57 -0.89
CA ILE A 36 -0.25 0.03 -1.38
C ILE A 36 0.89 1.05 -1.21
N CYS A 37 2.12 0.54 -1.17
CA CYS A 37 3.31 1.35 -1.43
C CYS A 37 3.79 1.06 -2.86
N PRO A 38 3.77 2.03 -3.79
CA PRO A 38 4.07 1.78 -5.21
C PRO A 38 5.50 1.27 -5.46
N ARG A 39 6.46 1.61 -4.58
CA ARG A 39 7.85 1.15 -4.69
C ARG A 39 8.16 -0.21 -4.06
N CYS A 40 7.44 -0.58 -3.00
CA CYS A 40 7.71 -1.83 -2.27
C CYS A 40 6.81 -2.97 -2.72
N GLN A 41 5.64 -2.63 -3.25
CA GLN A 41 4.65 -3.54 -3.80
C GLN A 41 4.48 -3.22 -5.28
N GLU A 42 5.60 -3.22 -6.00
CA GLU A 42 5.57 -3.10 -7.45
C GLU A 42 4.69 -4.20 -8.03
N GLN A 43 3.93 -3.87 -9.08
CA GLN A 43 3.31 -4.92 -9.87
C GLN A 43 4.44 -5.77 -10.44
N PRO A 44 4.35 -7.10 -10.42
CA PRO A 44 5.26 -7.91 -11.22
C PRO A 44 5.20 -7.32 -12.63
N ALA A 45 6.35 -6.97 -13.18
CA ALA A 45 6.41 -6.61 -14.59
C ALA A 45 5.89 -7.83 -15.33
N LEU A 46 4.62 -7.79 -15.76
CA LEU A 46 4.17 -8.60 -16.88
C LEU A 46 4.99 -8.07 -18.03
N SER A 47 6.18 -8.66 -18.18
CA SER A 47 7.06 -8.46 -19.30
C SER A 47 6.24 -8.67 -20.56
N ALA A 48 6.28 -7.65 -21.42
CA ALA A 48 5.89 -7.57 -22.83
C ALA A 48 5.31 -8.84 -23.46
#